data_AF-A0A2H0BZJ7-F1
#
_entry.id   AF-A0A2H0BZJ7-F1
#
_cell.length_a   1.000
_cell.length_b   1.000
_cell.length_c   1.000
_cell.angle_alpha   90.00
_cell.angle_beta   90.00
_cell.angle_gamma   90.00
#
_symmetry.space_group_name_H-M   'P 1'
#
loop_
_entity.id
_entity.type
_entity.pdbx_description
1 polymer ?
#
loop_
_entity_poly.entity_id
_entity_poly.type
_entity_poly.pdbx_seq_one_letter_code
_entity_poly.pdbx_strand_id
1 'polypeptide(L)'
;MKPSFLQYFKDSLKNFLEVVVNLFIFLPYFFSVSTLLKTLFFPWKNLIVVKKTEGFAFNELFNRLAFNLISRVIGLFMRLSVITFYFLLQTFFMF
;
A
#
# COMPACT_ATOMS: atom_id res chain seq x y z
N MET A 1 -1.53 43.65 -20.52
CA MET A 1 -1.55 43.04 -21.88
C MET A 1 -2.13 41.65 -21.75
N LYS A 2 -3.16 41.31 -22.54
CA LYS A 2 -3.69 39.93 -22.55
C LYS A 2 -2.57 39.01 -23.05
N PRO A 3 -2.28 37.89 -22.36
CA PRO A 3 -1.28 36.95 -22.85
C PRO A 3 -1.69 36.48 -24.25
N SER A 4 -0.71 36.27 -25.13
CA SER A 4 -0.98 35.65 -26.41
C SER A 4 -1.63 34.27 -26.17
N PHE A 5 -2.52 33.84 -27.05
CA PHE A 5 -3.19 32.54 -26.94
C PHE A 5 -2.18 31.38 -26.73
N LEU A 6 -1.02 31.47 -27.38
CA LEU A 6 0.08 30.52 -27.23
C LEU A 6 0.68 30.51 -25.82
N GLN A 7 0.80 31.68 -25.20
CA GLN A 7 1.34 31.81 -23.85
C GLN A 7 0.36 31.24 -22.82
N TYR A 8 -0.93 31.53 -22.97
CA TYR A 8 -1.98 30.89 -22.17
C TYR A 8 -1.98 29.37 -22.33
N PHE A 9 -1.88 28.86 -23.57
CA PHE A 9 -1.84 27.43 -23.83
C PHE A 9 -0.62 26.77 -23.17
N LYS A 10 0.56 27.38 -23.30
CA LYS A 10 1.80 26.89 -22.69
C LYS A 10 1.72 26.85 -21.15
N ASP A 11 1.19 27.91 -20.54
CA ASP A 11 1.03 27.99 -19.09
C ASP A 11 0.00 26.98 -18.58
N SER A 12 -1.10 26.80 -19.30
CA SER A 12 -2.12 25.80 -18.97
C SER A 12 -1.56 24.37 -19.05
N LEU A 13 -0.78 24.06 -20.09
CA LEU A 13 -0.12 22.76 -20.27
C LEU A 13 0.91 22.50 -19.17
N LYS A 14 1.70 23.51 -18.80
CA LYS A 14 2.67 23.42 -17.70
C LYS A 14 1.97 23.15 -16.37
N ASN A 15 0.94 23.92 -16.04
CA ASN A 15 0.20 23.76 -14.80
C ASN A 15 -0.49 22.39 -14.73
N PHE A 16 -1.06 21.92 -15.84
CA PHE A 16 -1.64 20.57 -15.91
C PHE A 16 -0.60 19.49 -15.62
N LEU A 17 0.58 19.55 -16.28
CA LEU A 17 1.66 18.59 -16.04
C LEU A 17 2.15 18.64 -14.59
N GLU A 18 2.25 19.83 -14.01
CA GLU A 18 2.65 20.01 -12.62
C GLU A 18 1.65 19.35 -11.65
N VAL A 19 0.35 19.52 -11.87
CA VAL A 19 -0.69 18.86 -11.08
C VAL A 19 -0.59 17.34 -11.21
N VAL A 20 -0.43 16.82 -12.43
CA VAL A 20 -0.30 15.38 -12.69
C VAL A 20 0.91 14.81 -11.94
N VAL A 21 2.09 15.42 -12.08
CA VAL A 21 3.31 14.97 -11.40
C VAL A 21 3.15 15.02 -9.88
N ASN A 22 2.59 16.10 -9.35
CA ASN A 22 2.36 16.24 -7.91
C ASN A 22 1.42 15.16 -7.38
N LEU A 23 0.39 14.80 -8.13
CA LEU A 23 -0.56 13.75 -7.74
C LEU A 23 0.11 12.36 -7.72
N PHE A 24 0.93 12.07 -8.74
CA PHE A 24 1.74 10.85 -8.80
C PHE A 24 2.78 10.72 -7.70
N ILE A 25 3.30 11.83 -7.19
CA ILE A 25 4.19 11.83 -6.05
C ILE A 25 3.36 11.66 -4.77
N PHE A 26 2.31 12.45 -4.61
CA PHE A 26 1.49 12.51 -3.41
C PHE A 26 0.82 11.17 -3.06
N LEU A 27 0.16 10.52 -4.03
CA LEU A 27 -0.65 9.32 -3.74
C LEU A 27 0.19 8.15 -3.19
N PRO A 28 1.33 7.76 -3.79
CA PRO A 28 2.21 6.75 -3.22
C PRO A 28 2.72 7.08 -1.80
N TYR A 29 2.98 8.36 -1.52
CA TYR A 29 3.37 8.83 -0.19
C TYR A 29 2.22 8.75 0.81
N PHE A 30 1.03 9.24 0.44
CA PHE A 30 -0.17 9.21 1.27
C PHE A 30 -0.53 7.79 1.70
N PHE A 31 -0.53 6.84 0.77
CA PHE A 31 -0.80 5.43 1.05
C PHE A 31 0.40 4.68 1.64
N SER A 32 1.59 5.28 1.72
CA SER A 32 2.81 4.60 2.18
C SER A 32 3.08 3.29 1.43
N VAL A 33 2.93 3.29 0.10
CA VAL A 33 2.95 2.09 -0.76
C VAL A 33 4.24 1.28 -0.58
N SER A 34 5.40 1.96 -0.47
CA SER A 34 6.69 1.30 -0.23
C SER A 34 6.69 0.46 1.04
N THR A 35 6.12 0.99 2.14
CA THR A 35 6.03 0.29 3.42
C THR A 35 5.05 -0.89 3.36
N LEU A 36 3.92 -0.72 2.67
CA LEU A 36 2.94 -1.79 2.46
C LEU A 36 3.55 -2.97 1.70
N LEU A 37 4.31 -2.68 0.63
CA LEU A 37 4.98 -3.72 -0.16
C LEU A 37 6.07 -4.45 0.64
N LYS A 38 6.90 -3.72 1.41
CA LYS A 38 7.93 -4.33 2.28
C LYS A 38 7.32 -5.20 3.38
N THR A 39 6.14 -4.84 3.88
CA THR A 39 5.47 -5.55 4.97
C THR A 39 4.38 -6.52 4.52
N LEU A 40 4.32 -6.86 3.23
CA LEU A 40 3.20 -7.61 2.63
C LEU A 40 2.92 -8.93 3.36
N PHE A 41 3.97 -9.66 3.75
CA PHE A 41 3.87 -10.94 4.45
C PHE A 41 4.08 -10.85 5.97
N PHE A 42 4.07 -9.65 6.53
CA PHE A 42 4.22 -9.47 7.99
C PHE A 42 2.92 -9.86 8.70
N PRO A 43 3.01 -10.50 9.88
CA PRO A 43 1.84 -10.92 10.64
C PRO A 43 0.91 -9.74 10.95
N TRP A 44 -0.39 -10.00 10.93
CA TRP A 44 -1.40 -9.01 11.28
C TRP A 44 -1.20 -8.54 12.72
N LYS A 45 -1.03 -7.22 12.89
CA LYS A 45 -0.82 -6.59 14.21
C LYS A 45 0.29 -7.23 15.05
N ASN A 46 1.29 -7.84 14.42
CA ASN A 46 2.34 -8.60 15.10
C ASN A 46 1.80 -9.72 16.02
N LEU A 47 0.65 -10.30 15.69
CA LEU A 47 0.10 -11.45 16.40
C LEU A 47 0.90 -12.70 16.01
N ILE A 48 1.81 -13.10 16.90
CA ILE A 48 2.70 -14.25 16.74
C ILE A 48 2.55 -15.13 17.97
N VAL A 49 2.33 -16.42 17.74
CA VAL A 49 2.37 -17.42 18.82
C VAL A 49 3.78 -17.99 18.89
N VAL A 50 4.37 -17.92 20.08
CA VAL A 50 5.67 -18.49 20.43
C VAL A 50 5.49 -19.67 21.37
N LYS A 51 6.45 -20.60 21.37
CA LYS A 51 6.46 -21.75 22.30
C LYS A 51 6.48 -21.23 23.74
N LYS A 52 5.61 -21.74 24.60
CA LYS A 52 5.57 -21.35 26.03
C LYS A 52 5.99 -22.48 26.97
N THR A 53 5.92 -23.73 26.53
CA THR A 53 6.13 -24.92 27.35
C THR A 53 7.39 -25.67 26.94
N GLU A 54 8.10 -26.23 27.91
CA GLU A 54 9.20 -27.18 27.70
C GLU A 54 8.66 -28.48 27.04
N GLY A 55 9.47 -29.15 26.20
CA GLY A 55 9.08 -30.41 25.52
C GLY A 55 8.56 -30.25 24.07
N PHE A 56 8.52 -31.33 23.30
CA PHE A 56 8.07 -31.32 21.90
C PHE A 56 6.72 -31.99 21.75
N ALA A 57 5.73 -31.25 21.25
CA ALA A 57 4.42 -31.76 20.90
C ALA A 57 4.07 -31.38 19.45
N PHE A 58 3.82 -32.37 18.60
CA PHE A 58 3.43 -32.14 17.20
C PHE A 58 2.18 -31.27 17.06
N ASN A 59 1.20 -31.45 17.96
CA ASN A 59 -0.02 -30.64 17.97
C ASN A 59 0.28 -29.16 18.24
N GLU A 60 1.14 -28.86 19.22
CA GLU A 60 1.54 -27.48 19.53
C GLU A 60 2.29 -26.84 18.36
N LEU A 61 3.20 -27.59 17.72
CA LEU A 61 3.93 -27.14 16.54
C LEU A 61 2.98 -26.78 15.40
N PHE A 62 2.03 -27.67 15.08
CA PHE A 62 1.06 -27.44 14.01
C PHE A 62 0.17 -26.23 14.30
N ASN A 63 -0.37 -26.13 15.51
CA ASN A 63 -1.21 -25.00 15.91
C ASN A 63 -0.47 -23.67 15.81
N ARG A 64 0.80 -23.62 16.24
CA ARG A 64 1.63 -22.42 16.12
C ARG A 64 1.89 -22.03 14.67
N LEU A 65 2.23 -23.00 13.82
CA LEU A 65 2.44 -22.77 12.40
C LEU A 65 1.16 -22.27 11.72
N ALA A 66 0.03 -22.93 11.96
CA ALA A 66 -1.27 -22.56 11.43
C ALA A 66 -1.66 -21.14 11.88
N PHE A 67 -1.54 -20.81 13.17
CA PHE A 67 -1.89 -19.48 13.68
C PHE A 67 -1.03 -18.38 13.04
N ASN A 68 0.29 -18.57 12.99
CA ASN A 68 1.20 -17.59 12.40
C ASN A 68 0.96 -17.45 10.89
N LEU A 69 0.62 -18.54 10.19
CA LEU A 69 0.24 -18.50 8.78
C LEU A 69 -1.05 -17.69 8.58
N ILE A 70 -2.11 -17.98 9.34
CA ILE A 70 -3.39 -17.26 9.28
C ILE A 70 -3.18 -15.77 9.58
N SER A 71 -2.39 -15.44 10.60
CA SER A 71 -2.02 -14.06 10.94
C SER A 71 -1.36 -13.33 9.77
N ARG A 72 -0.43 -13.98 9.06
CA ARG A 72 0.22 -13.40 7.86
C ARG A 72 -0.75 -13.25 6.69
N VAL A 73 -1.66 -14.22 6.48
CA VAL A 73 -2.67 -14.17 5.42
C VAL A 73 -3.64 -13.00 5.63
N ILE A 74 -4.16 -12.84 6.85
CA ILE A 74 -4.99 -11.67 7.21
C ILE A 74 -4.21 -10.38 6.95
N GLY A 75 -2.94 -10.34 7.38
CA GLY A 75 -2.05 -9.21 7.15
C GLY A 75 -1.84 -8.89 5.66
N LEU A 76 -1.75 -9.91 4.83
CA LEU A 76 -1.62 -9.77 3.39
C LEU A 76 -2.89 -9.20 2.77
N PHE A 77 -4.07 -9.74 3.11
CA PHE A 77 -5.35 -9.28 2.55
C PHE A 77 -5.62 -7.81 2.88
N MET A 78 -5.35 -7.39 4.11
CA MET A 78 -5.56 -6.01 4.53
C MET A 78 -4.59 -5.03 3.87
N ARG A 79 -3.35 -5.46 3.58
CA ARG A 79 -2.40 -4.63 2.82
C ARG A 79 -2.75 -4.59 1.35
N LEU A 80 -3.19 -5.71 0.78
CA LEU A 80 -3.68 -5.76 -0.60
C LEU A 80 -4.90 -4.86 -0.79
N SER A 81 -5.86 -4.84 0.13
CA SER A 81 -7.04 -3.96 -0.02
C SER A 81 -6.66 -2.47 -0.09
N VAL A 82 -5.66 -2.04 0.68
CA VAL A 82 -5.15 -0.66 0.64
C VAL A 82 -4.41 -0.39 -0.68
N ILE A 83 -3.57 -1.33 -1.13
CA ILE A 83 -2.87 -1.22 -2.43
C ILE A 83 -3.87 -1.17 -3.59
N THR A 84 -4.90 -2.01 -3.57
CA THR A 84 -5.97 -2.01 -4.57
C THR A 84 -6.72 -0.69 -4.57
N PHE A 85 -7.08 -0.16 -3.40
CA PHE A 85 -7.73 1.15 -3.31
C PHE A 85 -6.84 2.28 -3.84
N TYR A 86 -5.54 2.24 -3.56
CA TYR A 86 -4.57 3.16 -4.15
C TYR A 86 -4.61 3.13 -5.68
N PHE A 87 -4.56 1.93 -6.30
CA PHE A 87 -4.61 1.82 -7.76
C PHE A 87 -5.94 2.31 -8.34
N LEU A 88 -7.07 1.98 -7.71
CA LEU A 88 -8.39 2.47 -8.14
C LEU A 88 -8.46 3.99 -8.12
N LEU A 89 -7.96 4.61 -7.05
CA LEU A 89 -7.94 6.06 -6.90
C LEU A 89 -6.99 6.71 -7.92
N GLN A 90 -5.77 6.17 -8.09
CA GLN A 90 -4.82 6.64 -9.10
C GLN A 90 -5.42 6.61 -10.50
N THR A 91 -6.10 5.51 -10.88
CA THR A 91 -6.79 5.38 -12.16
C THR A 91 -7.93 6.39 -12.28
N PHE A 92 -8.77 6.56 -11.26
CA PHE A 92 -9.86 7.54 -11.27
C PHE A 92 -9.40 8.98 -11.47
N PHE A 93 -8.22 9.36 -10.95
CA PHE A 93 -7.69 10.72 -11.15
C PHE A 93 -7.02 10.95 -12.52
N MET A 94 -6.72 9.87 -13.27
CA MET A 94 -6.10 9.96 -14.59
C MET A 94 -7.11 10.00 -15.75
N PHE A 95 -8.31 9.47 -15.51
CA PHE A 95 -9.41 9.42 -16.47
C PHE A 95 -10.42 10.53 -16.18
#